data_AF-A0A8T6IJV9-F1
#
_entry.id   AF-A0A8T6IJV9-F1
#
_cell.length_a   1.000
_cell.length_b   1.000
_cell.length_c   1.000
_cell.angle_alpha   90.00
_cell.angle_beta   90.00
_cell.angle_gamma   90.00
#
_symmetry.space_group_name_H-M   'P 1'
#
loop_
_entity.id
_entity.type
_entity.pdbx_description
1 polymer ?
#
loop_
_entity_poly.entity_id
_entity_poly.type
_entity_poly.pdbx_seq_one_letter_code
_entity_poly.pdbx_strand_id
1 'polypeptide(L)'
;MKNRIRIPAGIHDKHSRLAWSFLKRILALPGVKVNRAAFLRRQLGSHFPAEQIEAAISSNPAKAGIGIRDIEGIANGSIRYHVSLAGAAAFGAGIPGGLALLATVPADTTQYYAHALILAQKLAYLNGWPDLLEDGDFDDDTEHKVLILLGVMMGVTQANSALKVITQAFSQEVAVRVPRKAFGKAVPYRLLKQTLRWIGISLNKQLFAKGVSRVIPVVGGFVAAGTTAFTLRPIARRLQKHLSQLEFAKAPQDKQITIAIDP
;
A
#
# COMPACT_ATOMS: atom_id res chain seq x y z
N MET A 1 12.42 -5.39 27.12
CA MET A 1 13.48 -4.69 26.35
C MET A 1 12.81 -3.78 25.32
N LYS A 2 13.08 -2.47 25.30
CA LYS A 2 12.49 -1.54 24.32
C LYS A 2 13.04 -1.88 22.93
N ASN A 3 12.19 -2.37 22.03
CA ASN A 3 12.53 -2.60 20.62
C ASN A 3 13.00 -1.26 20.01
N ARG A 4 14.32 -1.07 19.87
CA ARG A 4 14.87 0.14 19.23
C ARG A 4 14.53 0.06 17.75
N ILE A 5 13.82 1.05 17.24
CA ILE A 5 13.56 1.23 15.81
C ILE A 5 14.92 1.36 15.11
N ARG A 6 15.40 0.28 14.48
CA ARG A 6 16.62 0.30 13.66
C ARG A 6 16.34 1.17 12.43
N ILE A 7 17.16 2.19 12.23
CA ILE A 7 17.10 3.08 11.07
C ILE A 7 18.03 2.51 9.98
N PRO A 8 17.56 2.31 8.74
CA PRO A 8 18.38 1.82 7.63
C PRO A 8 19.62 2.69 7.41
N ALA A 9 20.72 2.03 7.06
CA ALA A 9 21.96 2.70 6.68
C ALA A 9 21.70 3.72 5.56
N GLY A 10 22.25 4.93 5.69
CA GLY A 10 22.06 6.04 4.75
C GLY A 10 20.97 7.05 5.14
N ILE A 11 19.98 6.69 5.97
CA ILE A 11 18.91 7.61 6.41
C ILE A 11 19.41 8.50 7.56
N HIS A 12 20.04 9.61 7.19
CA HIS A 12 20.62 10.54 8.16
C HIS A 12 19.77 11.78 8.44
N ASP A 13 18.92 12.20 7.50
CA ASP A 13 18.13 13.42 7.65
C ASP A 13 16.93 13.24 8.60
N LYS A 14 16.57 14.30 9.32
CA LYS A 14 15.55 14.29 10.38
C LYS A 14 14.17 13.88 9.85
N HIS A 15 13.81 14.29 8.64
CA HIS A 15 12.50 14.02 8.05
C HIS A 15 12.32 12.54 7.69
N SER A 16 13.30 11.94 7.02
CA SER A 16 13.25 10.52 6.69
C SER A 16 13.31 9.63 7.94
N ARG A 17 14.01 10.02 9.01
CA ARG A 17 14.01 9.28 10.29
C ARG A 17 12.66 9.35 11.02
N LEU A 18 11.99 10.51 10.98
CA LEU A 18 10.65 10.68 11.53
C LEU A 18 9.63 9.84 10.76
N ALA A 19 9.64 9.95 9.42
CA ALA A 19 8.80 9.15 8.53
C ALA A 19 8.96 7.65 8.76
N TRP A 20 10.20 7.23 8.93
CA TRP A 20 10.52 5.85 9.20
C TRP A 20 9.93 5.34 10.51
N SER A 21 10.14 6.10 11.58
CA SER A 21 9.61 5.75 12.90
C SER A 21 8.09 5.73 12.92
N PHE A 22 7.46 6.65 12.18
CA PHE A 22 6.01 6.68 11.99
C PHE A 22 5.49 5.47 11.22
N LEU A 23 6.15 5.10 10.12
CA LEU A 23 5.78 3.94 9.30
C LEU A 23 5.80 2.64 10.11
N LYS A 24 6.87 2.39 10.88
CA LYS A 24 6.96 1.20 11.76
C LYS A 24 5.81 1.16 12.77
N ARG A 25 5.47 2.30 13.36
CA ARG A 25 4.39 2.40 14.35
C ARG A 25 3.04 2.10 13.73
N ILE A 26 2.75 2.61 12.52
CA ILE A 26 1.48 2.33 11.85
C ILE A 26 1.37 0.85 11.49
N LEU A 27 2.43 0.25 10.96
CA LEU A 27 2.41 -1.17 10.59
C LEU A 27 2.20 -2.09 11.79
N ALA A 28 2.62 -1.66 12.98
CA ALA A 28 2.35 -2.34 14.24
C ALA A 28 0.93 -2.12 14.79
N LEU A 29 0.11 -1.25 14.19
CA LEU A 29 -1.26 -1.03 14.65
C LEU A 29 -2.15 -2.25 14.33
N PRO A 30 -3.02 -2.66 15.26
CA PRO A 30 -4.02 -3.69 15.00
C PRO A 30 -4.86 -3.37 13.77
N GLY A 31 -5.06 -4.35 12.89
CA GLY A 31 -5.87 -4.22 11.68
C GLY A 31 -5.16 -3.61 10.46
N VAL A 32 -3.92 -3.11 10.59
CA VAL A 32 -3.13 -2.63 9.43
C VAL A 32 -2.54 -3.80 8.65
N LYS A 33 -2.04 -4.83 9.34
CA LYS A 33 -1.60 -6.08 8.70
C LYS A 33 -2.80 -6.82 8.12
N VAL A 34 -2.78 -7.03 6.81
CA VAL A 34 -3.82 -7.76 6.09
C VAL A 34 -3.43 -9.23 6.04
N ASN A 35 -4.27 -10.10 6.60
CA ASN A 35 -4.11 -11.55 6.42
C ASN A 35 -4.44 -11.90 4.96
N ARG A 36 -3.43 -12.32 4.18
CA ARG A 36 -3.57 -12.59 2.74
C ARG A 36 -4.64 -13.63 2.44
N ALA A 37 -4.58 -14.79 3.09
CA ALA A 37 -5.49 -15.90 2.83
C ALA A 37 -6.95 -15.54 3.16
N ALA A 38 -7.19 -14.97 4.35
CA ALA A 38 -8.52 -14.53 4.77
C ALA A 38 -9.07 -13.42 3.86
N PHE A 39 -8.21 -12.49 3.45
CA PHE A 39 -8.59 -11.43 2.52
C PHE A 39 -8.97 -11.99 1.14
N LEU A 40 -8.13 -12.83 0.53
CA LEU A 40 -8.41 -13.45 -0.77
C LEU A 40 -9.67 -14.29 -0.71
N ARG A 41 -9.82 -15.15 0.30
CA ARG A 41 -11.03 -15.98 0.48
C ARG A 41 -12.30 -15.12 0.53
N ARG A 42 -12.26 -14.01 1.27
CA ARG A 42 -13.39 -13.09 1.37
C ARG A 42 -13.67 -12.33 0.06
N GLN A 43 -12.63 -11.84 -0.63
CA GLN A 43 -12.83 -11.03 -1.84
C GLN A 43 -13.19 -11.85 -3.07
N LEU A 44 -12.71 -13.09 -3.16
CA LEU A 44 -12.98 -13.98 -4.29
C LEU A 44 -14.24 -14.84 -4.06
N GLY A 45 -14.68 -15.01 -2.81
CA GLY A 45 -15.76 -15.91 -2.39
C GLY A 45 -17.10 -15.73 -3.10
N SER A 46 -17.45 -14.51 -3.51
CA SER A 46 -18.71 -14.22 -4.23
C SER A 46 -18.58 -14.32 -5.75
N HIS A 47 -17.39 -14.63 -6.28
CA HIS A 47 -17.08 -14.54 -7.71
C HIS A 47 -16.58 -15.87 -8.30
N PHE A 48 -15.97 -16.73 -7.48
CA PHE A 48 -15.26 -17.92 -7.95
C PHE A 48 -15.59 -19.15 -7.08
N PRO A 49 -15.50 -20.37 -7.65
CA PRO A 49 -15.67 -21.61 -6.89
C PRO A 49 -14.56 -21.79 -5.83
N ALA A 50 -14.88 -22.49 -4.75
CA ALA A 50 -13.98 -22.68 -3.60
C ALA A 50 -12.61 -23.27 -4.00
N GLU A 51 -12.59 -24.25 -4.91
CA GLU A 51 -11.35 -24.86 -5.40
C GLU A 51 -10.41 -23.82 -6.05
N GLN A 52 -10.96 -22.95 -6.90
CA GLN A 52 -10.20 -21.89 -7.56
C GLN A 52 -9.67 -20.85 -6.56
N ILE A 53 -10.44 -20.57 -5.50
CA ILE A 53 -10.03 -19.68 -4.42
C ILE A 53 -8.85 -20.28 -3.63
N GLU A 54 -8.93 -21.56 -3.28
CA GLU A 54 -7.83 -22.24 -2.58
C GLU A 54 -6.58 -22.36 -3.47
N ALA A 55 -6.76 -22.57 -4.78
CA ALA A 55 -5.66 -22.47 -5.75
C ALA A 55 -5.03 -21.07 -5.77
N ALA A 56 -5.83 -20.01 -5.73
CA ALA A 56 -5.34 -18.62 -5.70
C ALA A 56 -4.60 -18.29 -4.40
N ILE A 57 -5.06 -18.84 -3.26
CA ILE A 57 -4.43 -18.68 -1.95
C ILE A 57 -3.10 -19.43 -1.88
N SER A 58 -3.07 -20.70 -2.32
CA SER A 58 -1.87 -21.55 -2.28
C SER A 58 -0.81 -21.13 -3.30
N SER A 59 -1.22 -20.56 -4.43
CA SER A 59 -0.34 -20.02 -5.46
C SER A 59 -0.55 -18.50 -5.60
N ASN A 60 -1.14 -18.06 -6.70
CA ASN A 60 -1.61 -16.69 -6.89
C ASN A 60 -2.86 -16.67 -7.79
N PRO A 61 -3.64 -15.57 -7.79
CA PRO A 61 -4.88 -15.50 -8.57
C PRO A 61 -4.69 -15.75 -10.07
N ALA A 62 -3.61 -15.24 -10.68
CA ALA A 62 -3.32 -15.44 -12.10
C ALA A 62 -3.07 -16.93 -12.45
N LYS A 63 -2.30 -17.65 -11.64
CA LYS A 63 -2.06 -19.11 -11.79
C LYS A 63 -3.31 -19.94 -11.54
N ALA A 64 -4.22 -19.45 -10.70
CA ALA A 64 -5.54 -20.04 -10.50
C ALA A 64 -6.53 -19.72 -11.63
N GLY A 65 -6.08 -19.07 -12.73
CA GLY A 65 -6.92 -18.75 -13.87
C GLY A 65 -7.90 -17.59 -13.64
N ILE A 66 -7.73 -16.81 -12.57
CA ILE A 66 -8.54 -15.61 -12.33
C ILE A 66 -8.02 -14.50 -13.23
N GLY A 67 -8.86 -14.04 -14.15
CA GLY A 67 -8.49 -13.04 -15.15
C GLY A 67 -8.21 -11.66 -14.57
N ILE A 68 -7.32 -10.90 -15.21
CA ILE A 68 -6.91 -9.59 -14.72
C ILE A 68 -8.08 -8.59 -14.63
N ARG A 69 -9.09 -8.71 -15.50
CA ARG A 69 -10.28 -7.84 -15.47
C ARG A 69 -11.12 -8.06 -14.21
N ASP A 70 -11.24 -9.30 -13.75
CA ASP A 70 -11.93 -9.62 -12.50
C ASP A 70 -11.16 -9.06 -11.29
N ILE A 71 -9.83 -9.24 -11.30
CA ILE A 71 -8.93 -8.65 -10.31
C ILE A 71 -9.08 -7.13 -10.25
N GLU A 72 -9.12 -6.44 -11.38
CA GLU A 72 -9.32 -4.99 -11.43
C GLU A 72 -10.69 -4.56 -10.90
N GLY A 73 -11.75 -5.33 -11.19
CA GLY A 73 -13.09 -5.10 -10.62
C GLY A 73 -13.11 -5.18 -9.10
N ILE A 74 -12.51 -6.24 -8.55
CA ILE A 74 -12.41 -6.50 -7.11
C ILE A 74 -11.50 -5.47 -6.43
N ALA A 75 -10.37 -5.13 -7.04
CA ALA A 75 -9.45 -4.10 -6.58
C ALA A 75 -10.14 -2.73 -6.49
N ASN A 76 -10.94 -2.37 -7.49
CA ASN A 76 -11.74 -1.14 -7.46
C ASN A 76 -12.75 -1.13 -6.30
N GLY A 77 -13.34 -2.28 -5.97
CA GLY A 77 -14.17 -2.44 -4.76
C GLY A 77 -13.40 -2.13 -3.48
N SER A 78 -12.21 -2.73 -3.32
CA SER A 78 -11.33 -2.46 -2.18
C SER A 78 -10.91 -0.98 -2.07
N ILE A 79 -10.57 -0.34 -3.20
CA ILE A 79 -10.24 1.09 -3.26
C ILE A 79 -11.43 1.94 -2.79
N ARG A 80 -12.64 1.69 -3.31
CA ARG A 80 -13.85 2.44 -2.90
C ARG A 80 -14.10 2.30 -1.41
N TYR A 81 -14.06 1.07 -0.88
CA TYR A 81 -14.31 0.82 0.54
C TYR A 81 -13.35 1.59 1.46
N HIS A 82 -12.04 1.49 1.20
CA HIS A 82 -11.05 2.15 2.06
C HIS A 82 -11.00 3.67 1.87
N VAL A 83 -11.26 4.18 0.68
CA VAL A 83 -11.42 5.62 0.46
C VAL A 83 -12.62 6.16 1.25
N SER A 84 -13.75 5.44 1.25
CA SER A 84 -14.92 5.84 2.03
C SER A 84 -14.65 5.79 3.54
N LEU A 85 -13.99 4.75 4.06
CA LEU A 85 -13.63 4.67 5.48
C LEU A 85 -12.66 5.79 5.89
N ALA A 86 -11.62 6.04 5.09
CA ALA A 86 -10.68 7.12 5.36
C ALA A 86 -11.38 8.49 5.31
N GLY A 87 -12.25 8.70 4.32
CA GLY A 87 -13.05 9.91 4.18
C GLY A 87 -14.01 10.12 5.36
N ALA A 88 -14.71 9.08 5.81
CA ALA A 88 -15.60 9.14 6.97
C ALA A 88 -14.85 9.45 8.27
N ALA A 89 -13.66 8.86 8.46
CA ALA A 89 -12.82 9.18 9.60
C ALA A 89 -12.32 10.64 9.57
N ALA A 90 -11.89 11.13 8.40
CA ALA A 90 -11.49 12.52 8.20
C ALA A 90 -12.65 13.49 8.40
N PHE A 91 -13.87 13.11 7.99
CA PHE A 91 -15.08 13.86 8.27
C PHE A 91 -15.27 14.06 9.76
N GLY A 92 -15.28 12.98 10.53
CA GLY A 92 -15.45 13.03 11.99
C GLY A 92 -14.37 13.84 12.70
N ALA A 93 -13.12 13.74 12.26
CA ALA A 93 -12.01 14.52 12.80
C ALA A 93 -12.09 16.04 12.47
N GLY A 94 -12.78 16.41 11.39
CA GLY A 94 -12.94 17.80 10.94
C GLY A 94 -14.16 18.53 11.51
N ILE A 95 -14.98 17.88 12.35
CA ILE A 95 -16.11 18.51 13.04
C ILE A 95 -15.59 19.29 14.26
N PRO A 96 -15.90 20.60 14.40
CA PRO A 96 -15.56 21.35 15.61
C PRO A 96 -16.15 20.67 16.86
N GLY A 97 -15.32 20.41 17.88
CA GLY A 97 -15.74 19.74 19.12
C GLY A 97 -15.67 18.20 19.12
N GLY A 98 -15.16 17.57 18.05
CA GLY A 98 -14.88 16.12 18.02
C GLY A 98 -13.73 15.69 18.95
N LEU A 99 -13.54 14.36 19.10
CA LEU A 99 -12.52 13.69 19.93
C LEU A 99 -11.06 13.92 19.46
N ALA A 100 -10.65 15.15 19.22
CA ALA A 100 -9.27 15.49 18.88
C ALA A 100 -8.38 15.47 20.13
N LEU A 101 -8.25 14.29 20.76
CA LEU A 101 -7.24 14.05 21.78
C LEU A 101 -5.88 13.79 21.09
N LEU A 102 -4.89 14.59 21.51
CA LEU A 102 -3.43 14.40 21.45
C LEU A 102 -2.61 15.13 20.37
N ALA A 103 -1.56 15.78 20.86
CA ALA A 103 -0.76 16.81 20.20
C ALA A 103 0.42 16.30 19.33
N THR A 104 0.72 15.01 19.29
CA THR A 104 2.02 14.53 18.77
C THR A 104 2.03 14.08 17.30
N VAL A 105 0.91 13.61 16.74
CA VAL A 105 0.66 13.40 15.29
C VAL A 105 -0.86 13.50 15.13
N PRO A 106 -1.43 14.29 14.20
CA PRO A 106 -2.87 14.37 14.10
C PRO A 106 -3.43 13.01 13.60
N ALA A 107 -4.50 12.55 14.25
CA ALA A 107 -5.07 11.22 14.02
C ALA A 107 -5.46 11.00 12.55
N ASP A 108 -5.80 12.09 11.84
CA ASP A 108 -6.08 12.14 10.41
C ASP A 108 -4.96 11.54 9.53
N THR A 109 -3.71 11.83 9.85
CA THR A 109 -2.53 11.43 9.09
C THR A 109 -2.23 9.96 9.34
N THR A 110 -2.40 9.51 10.59
CA THR A 110 -2.26 8.10 10.96
C THR A 110 -3.31 7.25 10.24
N GLN A 111 -4.58 7.68 10.26
CA GLN A 111 -5.67 6.99 9.60
C GLN A 111 -5.47 6.95 8.07
N TYR A 112 -5.03 8.04 7.47
CA TYR A 112 -4.70 8.13 6.04
C TYR A 112 -3.65 7.09 5.64
N TYR A 113 -2.51 7.07 6.33
CA TYR A 113 -1.41 6.14 6.02
C TYR A 113 -1.75 4.70 6.40
N ALA A 114 -2.56 4.47 7.43
CA ALA A 114 -3.08 3.14 7.75
C ALA A 114 -3.91 2.59 6.57
N HIS A 115 -4.84 3.37 6.03
CA HIS A 115 -5.62 2.95 4.86
C HIS A 115 -4.79 2.84 3.58
N ALA A 116 -3.78 3.70 3.38
CA ALA A 116 -2.84 3.57 2.27
C ALA A 116 -2.06 2.25 2.34
N LEU A 117 -1.58 1.86 3.53
CA LEU A 117 -0.87 0.60 3.76
C LEU A 117 -1.76 -0.63 3.62
N ILE A 118 -2.99 -0.56 4.12
CA ILE A 118 -3.97 -1.63 3.93
C ILE A 118 -4.28 -1.81 2.44
N LEU A 119 -4.48 -0.71 1.71
CA LEU A 119 -4.70 -0.76 0.26
C LEU A 119 -3.47 -1.30 -0.47
N ALA A 120 -2.27 -0.86 -0.11
CA ALA A 120 -1.04 -1.37 -0.73
C ALA A 120 -0.94 -2.90 -0.62
N GLN A 121 -1.22 -3.46 0.57
CA GLN A 121 -1.23 -4.91 0.79
C GLN A 121 -2.33 -5.60 -0.01
N LYS A 122 -3.58 -5.10 0.08
CA LYS A 122 -4.73 -5.70 -0.61
C LYS A 122 -4.55 -5.75 -2.12
N LEU A 123 -4.09 -4.65 -2.71
CA LEU A 123 -3.85 -4.57 -4.14
C LEU A 123 -2.70 -5.49 -4.54
N ALA A 124 -1.60 -5.52 -3.78
CA ALA A 124 -0.51 -6.46 -4.03
C ALA A 124 -0.99 -7.92 -4.00
N TYR A 125 -1.77 -8.32 -3.00
CA TYR A 125 -2.29 -9.68 -2.87
C TYR A 125 -3.25 -10.07 -3.99
N LEU A 126 -4.16 -9.17 -4.38
CA LEU A 126 -5.05 -9.40 -5.53
C LEU A 126 -4.28 -9.60 -6.83
N ASN A 127 -3.16 -8.89 -7.02
CA ASN A 127 -2.30 -9.07 -8.18
C ASN A 127 -1.27 -10.21 -7.99
N GLY A 128 -1.39 -11.02 -6.93
CA GLY A 128 -0.65 -12.26 -6.78
C GLY A 128 0.65 -12.19 -5.99
N TRP A 129 0.91 -11.10 -5.27
CA TRP A 129 2.06 -11.03 -4.37
C TRP A 129 1.93 -12.07 -3.23
N PRO A 130 3.05 -12.65 -2.77
CA PRO A 130 3.08 -13.42 -1.53
C PRO A 130 2.74 -12.54 -0.31
N ASP A 131 2.61 -13.14 0.87
CA ASP A 131 2.42 -12.35 2.10
C ASP A 131 3.56 -11.33 2.26
N LEU A 132 3.20 -10.07 2.49
CA LEU A 132 4.16 -8.98 2.57
C LEU A 132 4.81 -8.92 3.95
N LEU A 133 4.09 -9.35 4.99
CA LEU A 133 4.47 -9.21 6.39
C LEU A 133 4.58 -10.61 7.02
N GLU A 134 5.55 -11.44 6.59
CA GLU A 134 5.75 -12.77 7.17
C GLU A 134 6.05 -12.70 8.69
N ASP A 135 5.45 -13.61 9.47
CA ASP A 135 5.75 -13.91 10.88
C ASP A 135 6.07 -12.74 11.82
N GLY A 136 5.34 -11.64 11.68
CA GLY A 136 5.31 -10.57 12.69
C GLY A 136 6.62 -9.78 12.83
N ASP A 137 7.64 -10.14 12.07
CA ASP A 137 8.93 -9.46 12.09
C ASP A 137 8.99 -8.47 10.92
N PHE A 138 9.08 -7.19 11.28
CA PHE A 138 9.27 -6.12 10.31
C PHE A 138 10.76 -6.04 9.97
N ASP A 139 11.22 -7.04 9.21
CA ASP A 139 12.60 -7.17 8.77
C ASP A 139 12.92 -6.21 7.61
N ASP A 140 14.21 -6.11 7.29
CA ASP A 140 14.69 -5.19 6.25
C ASP A 140 13.98 -5.48 4.91
N ASP A 141 13.68 -6.74 4.57
CA ASP A 141 13.03 -7.09 3.30
C ASP A 141 11.55 -6.67 3.23
N THR A 142 10.83 -6.85 4.33
CA THR A 142 9.45 -6.37 4.49
C THR A 142 9.37 -4.86 4.32
N GLU A 143 10.32 -4.13 4.89
CA GLU A 143 10.48 -2.69 4.74
C GLU A 143 10.63 -2.26 3.29
N HIS A 144 11.52 -2.91 2.54
CA HIS A 144 11.75 -2.60 1.13
C HIS A 144 10.48 -2.78 0.31
N LYS A 145 9.76 -3.90 0.49
CA LYS A 145 8.50 -4.16 -0.22
C LYS A 145 7.45 -3.08 0.07
N VAL A 146 7.24 -2.73 1.34
CA VAL A 146 6.28 -1.67 1.72
C VAL A 146 6.68 -0.31 1.12
N LEU A 147 7.96 0.07 1.21
CA LEU A 147 8.44 1.34 0.69
C LEU A 147 8.38 1.43 -0.84
N ILE A 148 8.51 0.31 -1.55
CA ILE A 148 8.30 0.25 -3.00
C ILE A 148 6.83 0.47 -3.32
N LEU A 149 5.91 -0.26 -2.69
CA LEU A 149 4.47 -0.11 -2.95
C LEU A 149 4.00 1.33 -2.65
N LEU A 150 4.44 1.90 -1.52
CA LEU A 150 4.18 3.32 -1.22
C LEU A 150 4.85 4.25 -2.23
N GLY A 151 6.10 3.98 -2.63
CA GLY A 151 6.79 4.76 -3.66
C GLY A 151 6.02 4.79 -4.98
N VAL A 152 5.47 3.65 -5.40
CA VAL A 152 4.61 3.54 -6.60
C VAL A 152 3.32 4.34 -6.41
N MET A 153 2.65 4.21 -5.26
CA MET A 153 1.47 5.03 -4.92
C MET A 153 1.80 6.53 -5.05
N MET A 154 2.98 6.94 -4.61
CA MET A 154 3.44 8.34 -4.66
C MET A 154 4.01 8.77 -6.01
N GLY A 155 4.17 7.84 -6.96
CA GLY A 155 4.66 8.15 -8.31
C GLY A 155 6.19 8.30 -8.38
N VAL A 156 6.92 7.70 -7.45
CA VAL A 156 8.38 7.64 -7.51
C VAL A 156 8.77 6.68 -8.65
N THR A 157 9.32 7.21 -9.74
CA THR A 157 9.65 6.44 -10.94
C THR A 157 10.53 5.22 -10.66
N GLN A 158 11.52 5.35 -9.77
CA GLN A 158 12.40 4.24 -9.40
C GLN A 158 11.65 3.09 -8.69
N ALA A 159 10.53 3.40 -8.02
CA ALA A 159 9.68 2.40 -7.39
C ALA A 159 9.03 1.49 -8.42
N ASN A 160 8.59 2.06 -9.56
CA ASN A 160 7.97 1.29 -10.64
C ASN A 160 8.96 0.29 -11.25
N SER A 161 10.23 0.67 -11.40
CA SER A 161 11.28 -0.26 -11.87
C SER A 161 11.58 -1.34 -10.83
N ALA A 162 11.71 -0.96 -9.56
CA ALA A 162 11.93 -1.91 -8.47
C ALA A 162 10.77 -2.92 -8.34
N LEU A 163 9.53 -2.46 -8.53
CA LEU A 163 8.33 -3.29 -8.57
C LEU A 163 8.47 -4.42 -9.60
N LYS A 164 8.89 -4.10 -10.83
CA LYS A 164 9.11 -5.08 -11.90
C LYS A 164 10.16 -6.12 -11.50
N VAL A 165 11.32 -5.68 -11.01
CA VAL A 165 12.43 -6.55 -10.61
C VAL A 165 12.01 -7.53 -9.51
N ILE A 166 11.32 -7.05 -8.47
CA ILE A 166 10.86 -7.91 -7.37
C ILE A 166 9.89 -8.98 -7.85
N THR A 167 8.98 -8.61 -8.75
CA THR A 167 7.98 -9.56 -9.24
C THR A 167 8.52 -10.58 -10.24
N GLN A 168 9.60 -10.24 -10.95
CA GLN A 168 10.36 -11.21 -11.75
C GLN A 168 10.98 -12.28 -10.85
N ALA A 169 11.51 -11.90 -9.68
CA ALA A 169 12.04 -12.86 -8.70
C ALA A 169 10.94 -13.83 -8.20
N PHE A 170 9.72 -13.35 -7.97
CA PHE A 170 8.58 -14.23 -7.62
C PHE A 170 8.23 -15.26 -8.71
N SER A 171 8.59 -14.97 -9.96
CA SER A 171 8.27 -15.82 -11.11
C SER A 171 9.35 -16.89 -11.34
N GLN A 172 10.58 -16.65 -10.87
CA GLN A 172 11.71 -17.58 -10.99
C GLN A 172 11.73 -18.63 -9.86
N GLU A 173 10.93 -18.46 -8.81
CA GLU A 173 10.87 -19.42 -7.71
C GLU A 173 9.70 -20.39 -7.82
N VAL A 174 10.05 -21.57 -8.30
CA VAL A 174 9.34 -22.80 -7.99
C VAL A 174 9.65 -23.17 -6.53
N ALA A 175 8.63 -23.09 -5.69
CA ALA A 175 8.41 -23.83 -4.44
C ALA A 175 9.24 -23.58 -3.15
N VAL A 176 10.35 -22.82 -3.07
CA VAL A 176 11.03 -22.64 -1.77
C VAL A 176 11.58 -21.23 -1.55
N ARG A 177 10.86 -20.48 -0.70
CA ARG A 177 11.27 -19.24 0.01
C ARG A 177 12.20 -18.29 -0.74
N VAL A 178 11.63 -17.16 -1.18
CA VAL A 178 12.43 -16.04 -1.68
C VAL A 178 13.49 -15.67 -0.66
N PRO A 179 14.79 -15.74 -1.00
CA PRO A 179 15.84 -15.44 -0.05
C PRO A 179 15.60 -14.05 0.55
N ARG A 180 15.48 -13.98 1.88
CA ARG A 180 15.28 -12.75 2.69
C ARG A 180 16.39 -11.68 2.54
N LYS A 181 17.23 -11.77 1.51
CA LYS A 181 18.30 -10.82 1.18
C LYS A 181 18.26 -10.38 -0.28
N ALA A 182 17.31 -10.87 -1.07
CA ALA A 182 17.21 -10.54 -2.50
C ALA A 182 16.84 -9.07 -2.72
N PHE A 183 16.08 -8.47 -1.78
CA PHE A 183 15.54 -7.13 -1.97
C PHE A 183 16.49 -6.01 -1.53
N GLY A 184 17.30 -6.22 -0.49
CA GLY A 184 18.22 -5.19 0.02
C GLY A 184 19.29 -4.70 -0.98
N LYS A 185 19.70 -5.54 -1.95
CA LYS A 185 20.67 -5.12 -3.00
C LYS A 185 20.00 -4.54 -4.25
N ALA A 186 18.79 -4.98 -4.56
CA ALA A 186 18.08 -4.60 -5.78
C ALA A 186 17.39 -3.23 -5.69
N VAL A 187 17.18 -2.73 -4.46
CA VAL A 187 16.39 -1.52 -4.21
C VAL A 187 17.32 -0.33 -3.95
N PRO A 188 17.36 0.68 -4.84
CA PRO A 188 18.26 1.81 -4.66
C PRO A 188 17.90 2.58 -3.39
N TYR A 189 18.89 2.86 -2.54
CA TYR A 189 18.71 3.68 -1.35
C TYR A 189 18.00 5.03 -1.63
N ARG A 190 18.25 5.61 -2.82
CA ARG A 190 17.60 6.84 -3.30
C ARG A 190 16.06 6.72 -3.35
N LEU A 191 15.53 5.56 -3.74
CA LEU A 191 14.10 5.29 -3.76
C LEU A 191 13.53 5.33 -2.33
N LEU A 192 14.13 4.57 -1.41
CA LEU A 192 13.67 4.51 -0.02
C LEU A 192 13.66 5.90 0.61
N LYS A 193 14.72 6.69 0.36
CA LYS A 193 14.82 8.07 0.82
C LYS A 193 13.73 8.97 0.23
N GLN A 194 13.44 8.86 -1.07
CA GLN A 194 12.40 9.66 -1.71
C GLN A 194 11.01 9.35 -1.14
N THR A 195 10.64 8.07 -1.01
CA THR A 195 9.37 7.67 -0.38
C THR A 195 9.29 8.18 1.07
N LEU A 196 10.35 8.03 1.86
CA LEU A 196 10.37 8.49 3.25
C LEU A 196 10.37 10.00 3.38
N ARG A 197 11.01 10.74 2.48
CA ARG A 197 10.93 12.21 2.47
C ARG A 197 9.50 12.66 2.22
N TRP A 198 8.82 12.06 1.26
CA TRP A 198 7.42 12.35 0.99
C TRP A 198 6.53 12.13 2.21
N ILE A 199 6.68 11.00 2.90
CA ILE A 199 5.98 10.74 4.18
C ILE A 199 6.39 11.76 5.24
N GLY A 200 7.68 12.06 5.38
CA GLY A 200 8.21 12.97 6.39
C GLY A 200 7.81 14.43 6.20
N ILE A 201 7.63 14.86 4.95
CA ILE A 201 7.09 16.19 4.60
C ILE A 201 5.61 16.24 4.99
N SER A 202 4.82 15.21 4.65
CA SER A 202 3.41 15.12 5.05
C SER A 202 3.21 15.12 6.57
N LEU A 203 4.16 14.57 7.32
CA LEU A 203 4.16 14.57 8.79
C LEU A 203 4.52 15.93 9.42
N ASN A 204 5.19 16.81 8.69
CA ASN A 204 5.61 18.10 9.23
C ASN A 204 4.49 19.14 9.05
N LYS A 205 3.81 19.48 10.15
CA LYS A 205 2.59 20.30 10.25
C LYS A 205 2.62 21.70 9.58
N GLN A 206 3.76 22.17 9.05
CA GLN A 206 3.90 23.50 8.45
C GLN A 206 3.19 23.67 7.09
N LEU A 207 2.90 22.58 6.36
CA LEU A 207 2.13 22.66 5.10
C LEU A 207 0.61 22.61 5.32
N PHE A 208 0.11 21.89 6.33
CA PHE A 208 -1.31 21.91 6.70
C PHE A 208 -1.70 23.19 7.46
N ALA A 209 -0.78 23.78 8.24
CA ALA A 209 -1.04 25.04 8.95
C ALA A 209 -1.08 26.28 8.04
N LYS A 210 -0.45 26.25 6.85
CA LYS A 210 -0.41 27.39 5.92
C LYS A 210 -1.58 27.44 4.92
N GLY A 211 -2.46 26.44 4.89
CA GLY A 211 -3.63 26.39 4.00
C GLY A 211 -4.96 26.81 4.65
N VAL A 212 -4.97 27.15 5.94
CA VAL A 212 -6.21 27.49 6.67
C VAL A 212 -6.09 28.90 7.25
N SER A 213 -5.97 29.91 6.39
CA SER A 213 -6.36 31.27 6.79
C SER A 213 -7.78 31.54 6.29
N ARG A 214 -8.73 31.46 7.23
CA ARG A 214 -10.14 31.90 7.16
C ARG A 214 -11.08 31.08 6.27
N VAL A 215 -11.71 30.04 6.83
CA VAL A 215 -13.04 29.59 6.38
C VAL A 215 -13.89 29.17 7.60
N ILE A 216 -15.16 29.54 7.53
CA ILE A 216 -16.22 29.50 8.54
C ILE A 216 -16.38 28.11 9.22
N PRO A 217 -16.70 28.01 10.53
CA PRO A 217 -16.65 26.77 11.33
C PRO A 217 -17.61 25.63 10.97
N VAL A 218 -18.38 25.69 9.87
CA VAL A 218 -19.50 24.75 9.61
C VAL A 218 -19.18 23.73 8.49
N VAL A 219 -18.03 23.84 7.80
CA VAL A 219 -17.71 23.03 6.58
C VAL A 219 -16.48 22.10 6.75
N GLY A 220 -15.85 22.07 7.93
CA GLY A 220 -14.55 21.42 8.14
C GLY A 220 -14.49 19.92 7.82
N GLY A 221 -15.50 19.14 8.25
CA GLY A 221 -15.55 17.69 8.02
C GLY A 221 -15.64 17.31 6.53
N PHE A 222 -16.50 17.99 5.76
CA PHE A 222 -16.67 17.68 4.33
C PHE A 222 -15.43 18.00 3.51
N VAL A 223 -14.74 19.11 3.83
CA VAL A 223 -13.47 19.47 3.20
C VAL A 223 -12.41 18.40 3.49
N ALA A 224 -12.24 18.01 4.76
CA ALA A 224 -11.27 16.99 5.14
C ALA A 224 -11.54 15.61 4.51
N ALA A 225 -12.81 15.19 4.47
CA ALA A 225 -13.25 13.97 3.80
C ALA A 225 -13.00 14.02 2.29
N GLY A 226 -13.33 15.15 1.66
CA GLY A 226 -13.11 15.42 0.25
C GLY A 226 -11.63 15.36 -0.12
N THR A 227 -10.76 16.04 0.65
CA THR A 227 -9.30 16.00 0.45
C THR A 227 -8.74 14.59 0.61
N THR A 228 -9.22 13.83 1.61
CA THR A 228 -8.80 12.43 1.82
C THR A 228 -9.17 11.56 0.63
N ALA A 229 -10.40 11.67 0.13
CA ALA A 229 -10.84 10.93 -1.03
C ALA A 229 -10.10 11.35 -2.32
N PHE A 230 -9.89 12.66 -2.49
CA PHE A 230 -9.17 13.24 -3.63
C PHE A 230 -7.72 12.78 -3.70
N THR A 231 -7.07 12.54 -2.56
CA THR A 231 -5.66 12.14 -2.52
C THR A 231 -5.46 10.62 -2.48
N LEU A 232 -6.23 9.87 -1.67
CA LEU A 232 -6.04 8.43 -1.49
C LEU A 232 -6.45 7.61 -2.72
N ARG A 233 -7.55 7.98 -3.38
CA ARG A 233 -8.05 7.27 -4.57
C ARG A 233 -7.04 7.25 -5.72
N PRO A 234 -6.46 8.39 -6.18
CA PRO A 234 -5.55 8.37 -7.32
C PRO A 234 -4.26 7.61 -7.03
N ILE A 235 -3.69 7.72 -5.83
CA ILE A 235 -2.46 7.00 -5.48
C ILE A 235 -2.70 5.48 -5.39
N ALA A 236 -3.86 5.04 -4.91
CA ALA A 236 -4.24 3.62 -4.89
C ALA A 236 -4.48 3.08 -6.31
N ARG A 237 -5.16 3.85 -7.16
CA ARG A 237 -5.35 3.49 -8.58
C ARG A 237 -4.03 3.44 -9.34
N ARG A 238 -3.10 4.34 -9.04
CA ARG A 238 -1.75 4.32 -9.62
C ARG A 238 -1.03 3.02 -9.27
N LEU A 239 -1.07 2.60 -8.01
CA LEU A 239 -0.51 1.31 -7.60
C LEU A 239 -1.20 0.14 -8.30
N GLN A 240 -2.53 0.11 -8.31
CA GLN A 240 -3.27 -0.97 -8.98
C GLN A 240 -2.89 -1.05 -10.46
N LYS A 241 -2.82 0.08 -11.17
CA LYS A 241 -2.41 0.14 -12.58
C LYS A 241 -1.01 -0.44 -12.79
N HIS A 242 -0.05 -0.05 -11.96
CA HIS A 242 1.31 -0.58 -12.08
C HIS A 242 1.40 -2.06 -11.72
N LEU A 243 0.56 -2.55 -10.79
CA LEU A 243 0.50 -3.96 -10.44
C LEU A 243 -0.14 -4.81 -11.54
N SER A 244 -1.24 -4.36 -12.15
CA SER A 244 -1.97 -5.13 -13.18
C SER A 244 -1.20 -5.27 -14.49
N GLN A 245 -0.25 -4.37 -14.75
CA GLN A 245 0.64 -4.42 -15.91
C GLN A 245 1.76 -5.46 -15.81
N LEU A 246 1.97 -6.06 -14.64
CA LEU A 246 3.07 -6.98 -14.43
C LEU A 246 2.72 -8.36 -14.97
N GLU A 247 3.67 -8.99 -15.67
CA GLU A 247 3.44 -10.29 -16.32
C GLU A 247 3.07 -11.41 -15.35
N PHE A 248 3.49 -11.31 -14.08
CA PHE A 248 3.13 -12.28 -13.03
C PHE A 248 1.66 -12.11 -12.57
N ALA A 249 1.02 -10.97 -12.84
CA ALA A 249 -0.38 -10.69 -12.48
C ALA A 249 -1.37 -11.13 -13.57
N LYS A 250 -0.89 -11.48 -14.77
CA LYS A 250 -1.73 -11.90 -15.90
C LYS A 250 -1.93 -13.42 -15.90
N ALA A 251 -3.19 -13.85 -15.95
CA ALA A 251 -3.51 -15.27 -16.13
C ALA A 251 -3.05 -15.75 -17.53
N PRO A 252 -2.83 -17.06 -17.75
CA PRO A 252 -2.36 -17.58 -19.04
C PRO A 252 -3.17 -17.09 -20.24
N GLN A 253 -4.50 -17.02 -20.10
CA GLN A 253 -5.41 -16.52 -21.13
C GLN A 253 -5.24 -15.02 -21.45
N ASP A 254 -4.81 -14.21 -20.47
CA ASP A 254 -4.65 -12.75 -20.63
C ASP A 254 -3.34 -12.38 -21.34
N LYS A 255 -2.37 -13.30 -21.39
CA LYS A 255 -1.06 -13.08 -22.03
C LYS A 255 -1.16 -13.08 -23.56
N GLN A 256 -2.09 -13.86 -24.12
CA GLN A 256 -2.28 -13.96 -25.56
C GLN A 256 -2.93 -12.70 -26.16
N ILE A 257 -3.76 -12.00 -25.38
CA ILE A 257 -4.42 -10.75 -25.80
C ILE A 257 -3.41 -9.59 -25.96
N THR A 258 -2.31 -9.59 -25.21
CA THR A 258 -1.29 -8.52 -25.30
C THR A 258 -0.50 -8.59 -26.62
N ILE A 259 -0.31 -9.78 -27.20
CA ILE A 259 0.50 -10.00 -28.41
C ILE A 259 -0.28 -9.61 -29.69
N ALA A 260 -1.61 -9.61 -29.64
CA ALA A 260 -2.46 -9.30 -30.79
C ALA A 260 -2.74 -7.78 -30.98
N ILE A 261 -2.25 -6.91 -30.09
CA ILE A 261 -2.60 -5.47 -30.06
C ILE A 261 -1.38 -4.55 -30.29
N ASP A 262 -0.15 -5.07 -30.34
CA ASP A 262 1.05 -4.29 -30.74
C ASP A 262 1.50 -4.69 -32.17
N PRO A 263 1.13 -3.92 -33.22
CA PRO A 263 1.84 -3.88 -34.50
C PRO A 263 3.09 -2.97 -34.45
#